data_AF-A0A0Q9J1A6-F1
#
_entry.id   AF-A0A0Q9J1A6-F1
#
_cell.length_a   1.000
_cell.length_b   1.000
_cell.length_c   1.000
_cell.angle_alpha   90.00
_cell.angle_beta   90.00
_cell.angle_gamma   90.00
#
_symmetry.space_group_name_H-M   'P 1'
#
loop_
_entity.id
_entity.type
_entity.pdbx_description
1 polymer ?
#
loop_
_entity_poly.entity_id
_entity_poly.type
_entity_poly.pdbx_seq_one_letter_code
_entity_poly.pdbx_strand_id
1 'polypeptide(L)'
;MEATNLLGTLVLAGLMGLVGQGARTIVGLKKLHDANATQPPGTQDGFVASRMFVSLMIGFIAGVLAALVFGIRDLLGPAGFSLETLLGLAAAGYAGADFVEGFMEKAPFAAAQAGPASAADVAVPPWPARADAVASLAVTSLAAQLSSQASQLQAAVESLRAPAAGSPPDSGWASFAASGRTATLTPELVARLFVPATPRGNIRTHLPSIVEGLRACDLADREMLLMALATIRAESEAFVPIDEFQSRYNTEREPFDRYDPGTEKGRELGNIEPGDGARFKGRGFVQLTGRDNYTRIGGQIGEDLVGQPELANDSRIAGLILAQFLANNEDTIRVALAQGDLRSARRRVNGGSHGFDRFKDAYDKGLRNIPVDIEI
;
A
#
# COMPACT_ATOMS: atom_id res chain seq x y z
N MET A 1 1.41 -35.57 15.55
CA MET A 1 0.22 -34.96 14.93
C MET A 1 0.34 -35.19 13.44
N GLU A 2 -0.57 -35.94 12.83
CA GLU A 2 -0.56 -36.12 11.37
C GLU A 2 -0.88 -34.78 10.70
N ALA A 3 -0.08 -34.37 9.71
CA ALA A 3 -0.21 -33.10 9.00
C ALA A 3 -1.62 -32.92 8.38
N THR A 4 -2.28 -34.03 8.06
CA THR A 4 -3.66 -34.10 7.55
C THR A 4 -4.68 -33.53 8.53
N ASN A 5 -4.52 -33.79 9.84
CA ASN A 5 -5.45 -33.32 10.86
C ASN A 5 -5.28 -31.82 11.12
N LEU A 6 -4.05 -31.32 11.03
CA LEU A 6 -3.74 -29.89 11.14
C LEU A 6 -4.37 -29.09 9.98
N LEU A 7 -4.18 -29.55 8.75
CA LEU A 7 -4.74 -28.90 7.57
C LEU A 7 -6.27 -28.95 7.59
N GLY A 8 -6.87 -30.09 7.97
CA GLY A 8 -8.31 -30.24 8.13
C GLY A 8 -8.90 -29.24 9.14
N THR A 9 -8.25 -29.06 10.28
CA THR A 9 -8.68 -28.09 11.31
C THR A 9 -8.64 -26.65 10.82
N LEU A 10 -7.58 -26.26 10.10
CA LEU A 10 -7.45 -24.91 9.56
C LEU A 10 -8.47 -24.63 8.45
N VAL A 11 -8.69 -25.60 7.55
CA VAL A 11 -9.70 -25.47 6.50
C VAL A 11 -11.10 -25.37 7.12
N LEU A 12 -11.43 -26.21 8.10
CA LEU A 12 -12.73 -26.16 8.78
C LEU A 12 -12.93 -24.83 9.52
N ALA A 13 -11.90 -24.33 10.21
CA ALA A 13 -11.97 -23.04 10.88
C ALA A 13 -12.20 -21.87 9.90
N GLY A 14 -11.50 -21.88 8.76
CA GLY A 14 -11.75 -20.91 7.70
C GLY A 14 -13.16 -21.02 7.13
N LEU A 15 -13.67 -22.23 6.91
CA LEU A 15 -15.05 -22.43 6.46
C LEU A 15 -16.08 -21.90 7.48
N MET A 16 -15.85 -22.07 8.78
CA MET A 16 -16.73 -21.48 9.80
C MET A 16 -16.69 -19.96 9.82
N GLY A 17 -15.51 -19.36 9.63
CA GLY A 17 -15.40 -17.92 9.44
C GLY A 17 -16.16 -17.41 8.21
N LEU A 18 -16.15 -18.17 7.11
CA LEU A 18 -16.95 -17.88 5.90
C LEU A 18 -18.46 -17.94 6.20
N VAL A 19 -18.92 -18.94 6.95
CA VAL A 19 -20.34 -19.07 7.36
C VAL A 19 -20.80 -17.84 8.16
N GLY A 20 -19.99 -17.40 9.13
CA GLY A 20 -20.26 -16.17 9.89
C GLY A 20 -20.41 -14.94 8.99
N GLN A 21 -19.50 -14.78 8.03
CA GLN A 21 -19.55 -13.64 7.11
C GLN A 21 -20.66 -13.73 6.07
N GLY A 22 -21.03 -14.95 5.66
CA GLY A 22 -22.19 -15.20 4.82
C GLY A 22 -23.49 -14.75 5.49
N ALA A 23 -23.68 -15.09 6.78
CA ALA A 23 -24.84 -14.65 7.55
C ALA A 23 -24.95 -13.12 7.61
N ARG A 24 -23.82 -12.43 7.87
CA ARG A 24 -23.76 -10.95 7.86
C ARG A 24 -24.15 -10.38 6.50
N THR A 25 -23.63 -10.96 5.42
CA THR A 25 -23.88 -10.46 4.07
C THR A 25 -25.34 -10.61 3.66
N ILE A 26 -26.01 -11.70 4.06
CA ILE A 26 -27.46 -11.89 3.84
C ILE A 26 -28.27 -10.78 4.54
N VAL A 27 -27.93 -10.45 5.79
CA VAL A 27 -28.57 -9.35 6.54
C VAL A 27 -28.32 -7.99 5.86
N GLY A 28 -27.10 -7.76 5.37
CA GLY A 28 -26.74 -6.56 4.61
C GLY A 28 -27.52 -6.42 3.31
N LEU A 29 -27.68 -7.50 2.55
CA LEU A 29 -28.47 -7.51 1.31
C LEU A 29 -29.95 -7.23 1.55
N LYS A 30 -30.51 -7.77 2.63
CA LYS A 30 -31.89 -7.44 3.03
C LYS A 30 -32.02 -5.94 3.34
N LYS A 31 -31.07 -5.35 4.08
CA LYS A 31 -31.08 -3.91 4.38
C LYS A 31 -30.96 -3.05 3.11
N LEU A 32 -30.08 -3.43 2.18
CA LEU A 32 -29.95 -2.74 0.89
C LEU A 32 -31.22 -2.85 0.05
N HIS A 33 -31.86 -4.03 0.04
CA HIS A 33 -33.15 -4.22 -0.62
C HIS A 33 -34.26 -3.35 -0.01
N ASP A 34 -34.38 -3.35 1.32
CA ASP A 34 -35.36 -2.54 2.05
C ASP A 34 -35.12 -1.02 1.83
N ALA A 35 -33.85 -0.59 1.75
CA ALA A 35 -33.49 0.80 1.45
C ALA A 35 -33.82 1.20 0.00
N ASN A 36 -33.46 0.36 -0.97
CA ASN A 36 -33.75 0.59 -2.39
C ASN A 36 -35.25 0.58 -2.69
N ALA A 37 -36.06 -0.14 -1.92
CA ALA A 37 -37.52 -0.14 -2.04
C ALA A 37 -38.17 1.22 -1.71
N THR A 38 -37.47 2.09 -0.97
CA THR A 38 -37.94 3.44 -0.60
C THR A 38 -37.37 4.57 -1.47
N GLN A 39 -36.46 4.25 -2.40
CA GLN A 39 -35.79 5.24 -3.24
C GLN A 39 -36.47 5.43 -4.60
N PRO A 40 -36.42 6.65 -5.17
CA PRO A 40 -36.97 6.93 -6.50
C PRO A 40 -36.25 6.13 -7.61
N PRO A 41 -36.94 5.81 -8.73
CA PRO A 41 -36.36 5.03 -9.81
C PRO A 41 -35.18 5.77 -10.44
N GLY A 42 -34.00 5.13 -10.49
CA GLY A 42 -32.76 5.67 -11.06
C GLY A 42 -31.61 5.88 -10.07
N THR A 43 -31.87 5.80 -8.76
CA THR A 43 -30.87 6.02 -7.71
C THR A 43 -30.59 4.78 -6.85
N GLN A 44 -31.03 3.60 -7.31
CA GLN A 44 -30.89 2.35 -6.56
C GLN A 44 -29.42 1.89 -6.56
N ASP A 45 -28.88 1.64 -5.38
CA ASP A 45 -27.52 1.12 -5.24
C ASP A 45 -27.43 -0.30 -5.79
N GLY A 46 -26.46 -0.52 -6.69
CA GLY A 46 -26.25 -1.80 -7.37
C GLY A 46 -25.54 -2.83 -6.49
N PHE A 47 -25.97 -4.08 -6.60
CA PHE A 47 -25.28 -5.21 -6.00
C PHE A 47 -23.93 -5.48 -6.69
N VAL A 48 -22.83 -5.51 -5.93
CA VAL A 48 -21.48 -5.75 -6.45
C VAL A 48 -20.94 -7.09 -5.95
N ALA A 49 -20.92 -8.09 -6.84
CA ALA A 49 -20.48 -9.46 -6.51
C ALA A 49 -19.00 -9.54 -6.07
N SER A 50 -18.13 -8.69 -6.60
CA SER A 50 -16.71 -8.65 -6.22
C SER A 50 -16.51 -8.24 -4.76
N ARG A 51 -17.36 -7.35 -4.23
CA ARG A 51 -17.34 -6.95 -2.81
C ARG A 51 -17.79 -8.10 -1.90
N MET A 52 -18.74 -8.91 -2.34
CA MET A 52 -19.13 -10.13 -1.61
C MET A 52 -18.00 -11.15 -1.54
N PHE A 53 -17.28 -11.37 -2.64
CA PHE A 53 -16.17 -12.32 -2.66
C PHE A 53 -15.03 -11.92 -1.71
N VAL A 54 -14.61 -10.65 -1.76
CA VAL A 54 -13.59 -10.11 -0.86
C VAL A 54 -14.03 -10.20 0.61
N SER A 55 -15.29 -9.87 0.88
CA SER A 55 -15.92 -10.01 2.19
C SER A 55 -15.83 -11.45 2.71
N LEU A 56 -16.22 -12.45 1.91
CA LEU A 56 -16.14 -13.87 2.29
C LEU A 56 -14.70 -14.35 2.54
N MET A 57 -13.72 -13.85 1.77
CA MET A 57 -12.29 -14.14 2.00
C MET A 57 -11.78 -13.59 3.34
N ILE A 58 -12.24 -12.40 3.72
CA ILE A 58 -11.93 -11.82 5.04
C ILE A 58 -12.50 -12.71 6.15
N GLY A 59 -13.75 -13.18 6.01
CA GLY A 59 -14.37 -14.12 6.95
C GLY A 59 -13.56 -15.41 7.09
N PHE A 60 -13.09 -15.98 5.97
CA PHE A 60 -12.25 -17.19 5.99
C PHE A 60 -10.95 -16.97 6.76
N ILE A 61 -10.23 -15.87 6.49
CA ILE A 61 -8.97 -15.54 7.17
C ILE A 61 -9.19 -15.34 8.67
N ALA A 62 -10.26 -14.63 9.06
CA ALA A 62 -10.60 -14.41 10.46
C ALA A 62 -10.86 -15.74 11.21
N GLY A 63 -11.55 -16.69 10.58
CA GLY A 63 -11.77 -18.03 11.14
C GLY A 63 -10.46 -18.81 11.35
N VAL A 64 -9.55 -18.77 10.37
CA VAL A 64 -8.22 -19.39 10.49
C VAL A 64 -7.42 -18.77 11.64
N LEU A 65 -7.37 -17.43 11.71
CA LEU A 65 -6.65 -16.71 12.76
C LEU A 65 -7.21 -17.00 14.15
N ALA A 66 -8.53 -17.05 14.30
CA ALA A 66 -9.17 -17.41 15.55
C ALA A 66 -8.76 -18.83 16.01
N ALA A 67 -8.72 -19.81 15.10
CA ALA A 67 -8.26 -21.16 15.43
C ALA A 67 -6.78 -21.23 15.81
N LEU A 68 -5.93 -20.37 15.26
CA LEU A 68 -4.53 -20.24 15.68
C LEU A 68 -4.41 -19.67 17.10
N VAL A 69 -5.26 -18.69 17.44
CA VAL A 69 -5.29 -18.04 18.77
C VAL A 69 -5.84 -18.97 19.85
N PHE A 70 -6.90 -19.73 19.56
CA PHE A 70 -7.48 -20.70 20.49
C PHE A 70 -6.63 -21.95 20.71
N GLY A 71 -5.52 -22.10 19.97
CA GLY A 71 -4.65 -23.25 20.09
C GLY A 71 -5.22 -24.47 19.36
N ILE A 72 -4.63 -24.80 18.19
CA ILE A 72 -5.01 -25.95 17.36
C ILE A 72 -5.02 -27.27 18.17
N ARG A 73 -4.16 -27.37 19.20
CA ARG A 73 -4.06 -28.55 20.08
C ARG A 73 -5.29 -28.75 20.96
N ASP A 74 -5.94 -27.67 21.37
CA ASP A 74 -7.16 -27.72 22.19
C ASP A 74 -8.40 -27.98 21.33
N LEU A 75 -8.36 -27.59 20.05
CA LEU A 75 -9.36 -27.94 19.03
C LEU A 75 -9.32 -29.43 18.59
N LEU A 76 -8.21 -30.11 18.80
CA LEU A 76 -7.95 -31.50 18.38
C LEU A 76 -8.07 -32.52 19.53
N GLY A 77 -8.66 -32.13 20.67
CA GLY A 77 -8.94 -33.04 21.77
C GLY A 77 -9.86 -34.21 21.37
N PRO A 78 -9.94 -35.29 22.18
CA PRO A 78 -10.70 -36.50 21.85
C PRO A 78 -12.22 -36.28 21.67
N ALA A 79 -12.74 -35.11 22.01
CA ALA A 79 -14.12 -34.70 21.80
C ALA A 79 -14.39 -34.03 20.43
N GLY A 80 -13.35 -33.75 19.64
CA GLY A 80 -13.49 -33.01 18.37
C GLY A 80 -13.92 -31.54 18.58
N PHE A 81 -14.40 -30.91 17.51
CA PHE A 81 -14.91 -29.54 17.56
C PHE A 81 -16.23 -29.49 18.32
N SER A 82 -16.30 -28.74 19.43
CA SER A 82 -17.59 -28.45 20.07
C SER A 82 -18.38 -27.43 19.22
N LEU A 83 -19.71 -27.52 19.31
CA LEU A 83 -20.59 -26.54 18.65
C LEU A 83 -20.28 -25.11 19.12
N GLU A 84 -19.92 -24.94 20.40
CA GLU A 84 -19.51 -23.66 20.97
C GLU A 84 -18.25 -23.09 20.31
N THR A 85 -17.25 -23.95 20.03
CA THR A 85 -16.04 -23.54 19.31
C THR A 85 -16.35 -23.18 17.85
N LEU A 86 -17.18 -23.96 17.16
CA LEU A 86 -17.59 -23.65 15.78
C LEU A 86 -18.39 -22.34 15.71
N LEU A 87 -19.28 -22.10 16.67
CA LEU A 87 -20.02 -20.85 16.81
C LEU A 87 -19.10 -19.68 17.16
N GLY A 88 -18.07 -19.90 17.99
CA GLY A 88 -17.05 -18.90 18.29
C GLY A 88 -16.21 -18.51 17.07
N LEU A 89 -15.83 -19.49 16.23
CA LEU A 89 -15.12 -19.25 14.97
C LEU A 89 -16.01 -18.54 13.94
N ALA A 90 -17.29 -18.91 13.86
CA ALA A 90 -18.27 -18.22 13.02
C ALA A 90 -18.53 -16.78 13.53
N ALA A 91 -18.62 -16.57 14.84
CA ALA A 91 -18.74 -15.25 15.45
C ALA A 91 -17.50 -14.38 15.16
N ALA A 92 -16.30 -14.97 15.18
CA ALA A 92 -15.07 -14.30 14.77
C ALA A 92 -15.08 -13.92 13.28
N GLY A 93 -15.64 -14.77 12.40
CA GLY A 93 -15.89 -14.41 11.01
C GLY A 93 -16.89 -13.26 10.83
N TYR A 94 -17.99 -13.29 11.62
CA TYR A 94 -19.04 -12.26 11.62
C TYR A 94 -18.55 -10.90 12.15
N ALA A 95 -17.74 -10.91 13.20
CA ALA A 95 -17.20 -9.71 13.87
C ALA A 95 -15.88 -9.23 13.26
N GLY A 96 -15.07 -10.12 12.69
CA GLY A 96 -13.80 -9.79 12.03
C GLY A 96 -14.02 -8.87 10.83
N ALA A 97 -15.18 -8.95 10.19
CA ALA A 97 -15.56 -7.97 9.19
C ALA A 97 -15.88 -6.59 9.76
N ASP A 98 -16.37 -6.39 10.99
CA ASP A 98 -16.47 -5.02 11.59
C ASP A 98 -15.09 -4.44 11.90
N PHE A 99 -14.12 -5.29 12.25
CA PHE A 99 -12.74 -4.86 12.43
C PHE A 99 -12.11 -4.45 11.09
N VAL A 100 -12.41 -5.18 10.01
CA VAL A 100 -11.94 -4.86 8.66
C VAL A 100 -12.82 -3.80 7.98
N GLU A 101 -14.09 -3.65 8.32
CA GLU A 101 -15.04 -2.65 7.78
C GLU A 101 -14.90 -1.32 8.53
N GLY A 102 -14.58 -1.31 9.82
CA GLY A 102 -14.06 -0.12 10.50
C GLY A 102 -12.65 0.29 10.01
N PHE A 103 -11.97 -0.61 9.30
CA PHE A 103 -10.71 -0.37 8.60
C PHE A 103 -10.94 -0.03 7.10
N MET A 104 -12.02 -0.50 6.48
CA MET A 104 -12.44 -0.23 5.08
C MET A 104 -13.34 1.01 4.96
N GLU A 105 -14.12 1.39 5.97
CA GLU A 105 -14.71 2.73 6.10
C GLU A 105 -13.60 3.80 6.17
N LYS A 106 -12.39 3.38 6.58
CA LYS A 106 -11.17 4.20 6.58
C LYS A 106 -10.27 3.97 5.36
N ALA A 107 -10.64 3.13 4.40
CA ALA A 107 -9.85 2.84 3.21
C ALA A 107 -10.74 2.55 1.97
N PRO A 108 -10.78 3.41 0.94
CA PRO A 108 -11.63 3.19 -0.21
C PRO A 108 -10.98 2.14 -1.13
N PHE A 109 -11.60 0.97 -1.28
CA PHE A 109 -11.26 0.05 -2.37
C PHE A 109 -12.27 0.21 -3.50
N ALA A 110 -11.80 0.70 -4.65
CA ALA A 110 -12.55 0.81 -5.88
C ALA A 110 -12.84 -0.59 -6.45
N ALA A 111 -14.12 -0.92 -6.61
CA ALA A 111 -14.56 -2.11 -7.33
C ALA A 111 -14.33 -1.92 -8.83
N ALA A 112 -13.47 -2.75 -9.43
CA ALA A 112 -13.31 -2.82 -10.87
C ALA A 112 -14.61 -3.34 -11.52
N GLN A 113 -15.23 -2.52 -12.34
CA GLN A 113 -16.31 -2.92 -13.26
C GLN A 113 -15.68 -3.61 -14.48
N ALA A 114 -16.03 -4.88 -14.70
CA ALA A 114 -15.74 -5.57 -15.94
C ALA A 114 -16.88 -5.30 -16.94
N GLY A 115 -16.60 -4.52 -17.99
CA GLY A 115 -17.45 -4.34 -19.17
C GLY A 115 -17.08 -5.35 -20.28
N PRO A 116 -17.98 -5.58 -21.26
CA PRO A 116 -18.08 -6.84 -22.00
C PRO A 116 -17.10 -6.92 -23.18
N ALA A 117 -16.41 -8.05 -23.32
CA ALA A 117 -15.64 -8.38 -24.52
C ALA A 117 -16.41 -9.41 -25.36
N SER A 118 -16.53 -9.11 -26.65
CA SER A 118 -17.31 -9.81 -27.67
C SER A 118 -16.83 -11.25 -27.94
N ALA A 119 -17.81 -12.12 -28.24
CA ALA A 119 -17.60 -13.45 -28.80
C ALA A 119 -17.05 -13.39 -30.23
N ALA A 120 -15.92 -14.04 -30.47
CA ALA A 120 -15.51 -14.54 -31.79
C ALA A 120 -14.60 -15.77 -31.62
N ASP A 121 -14.86 -16.77 -32.46
CA ASP A 121 -14.48 -18.17 -32.33
C ASP A 121 -12.97 -18.47 -32.30
N VAL A 122 -12.54 -19.27 -31.32
CA VAL A 122 -11.31 -20.07 -31.42
C VAL A 122 -11.61 -21.48 -30.90
N ALA A 123 -11.55 -22.46 -31.81
CA ALA A 123 -11.81 -23.87 -31.55
C ALA A 123 -10.75 -24.48 -30.61
N VAL A 124 -11.22 -25.28 -29.65
CA VAL A 124 -10.41 -26.03 -28.68
C VAL A 124 -10.01 -27.39 -29.27
N PRO A 125 -8.72 -27.74 -29.40
CA PRO A 125 -8.30 -29.11 -29.71
C PRO A 125 -8.29 -29.98 -28.44
N PRO A 126 -8.52 -31.31 -28.54
CA PRO A 126 -8.58 -32.19 -27.38
C PRO A 126 -7.18 -32.47 -26.80
N TRP A 127 -7.08 -32.42 -25.46
CA TRP A 127 -5.84 -32.66 -24.71
C TRP A 127 -5.56 -34.17 -24.56
N PRO A 128 -4.32 -34.65 -24.76
CA PRO A 128 -3.98 -36.06 -24.50
C PRO A 128 -3.67 -36.29 -23.02
N ALA A 129 -4.20 -37.38 -22.46
CA ALA A 129 -3.94 -37.81 -21.10
C ALA A 129 -2.46 -38.19 -20.90
N ARG A 130 -1.75 -37.44 -20.04
CA ARG A 130 -0.64 -37.88 -19.16
C ARG A 130 -0.08 -36.68 -18.41
N ALA A 131 -0.47 -36.51 -17.14
CA ALA A 131 0.06 -35.47 -16.26
C ALA A 131 0.24 -35.97 -14.81
N ASP A 132 0.79 -37.17 -14.62
CA ASP A 132 0.99 -37.73 -13.26
C ASP A 132 2.46 -37.87 -12.84
N ALA A 133 3.44 -37.41 -13.63
CA ALA A 133 4.87 -37.67 -13.32
C ALA A 133 5.73 -36.43 -13.01
N VAL A 134 5.28 -35.20 -13.30
CA VAL A 134 6.12 -33.99 -13.14
C VAL A 134 5.82 -33.23 -11.84
N ALA A 135 4.69 -33.49 -11.19
CA ALA A 135 4.27 -32.77 -9.98
C ALA A 135 4.94 -33.26 -8.67
N SER A 136 5.43 -34.52 -8.60
CA SER A 136 5.96 -35.04 -7.33
C SER A 136 7.40 -34.62 -7.04
N LEU A 137 8.23 -34.43 -8.08
CA LEU A 137 9.66 -34.08 -7.92
C LEU A 137 9.89 -32.63 -7.47
N ALA A 138 9.03 -31.69 -7.87
CA ALA A 138 9.17 -30.27 -7.51
C ALA A 138 8.73 -29.97 -6.06
N VAL A 139 7.81 -30.78 -5.51
CA VAL A 139 7.30 -30.61 -4.14
C VAL A 139 8.31 -31.12 -3.10
N THR A 140 9.07 -32.18 -3.41
CA THR A 140 10.07 -32.73 -2.49
C THR A 140 11.29 -31.81 -2.33
N SER A 141 11.72 -31.13 -3.40
CA SER A 141 12.86 -30.20 -3.33
C SER A 141 12.54 -28.92 -2.55
N LEU A 142 11.31 -28.41 -2.68
CA LEU A 142 10.84 -27.23 -1.96
C LEU A 142 10.65 -27.52 -0.46
N ALA A 143 10.11 -28.70 -0.12
CA ALA A 143 9.99 -29.14 1.26
C ALA A 143 11.35 -29.28 1.96
N ALA A 144 12.34 -29.84 1.27
CA ALA A 144 13.71 -29.95 1.78
C ALA A 144 14.37 -28.57 1.99
N GLN A 145 14.14 -27.62 1.07
CA GLN A 145 14.64 -26.25 1.20
C GLN A 145 14.02 -25.52 2.39
N LEU A 146 12.71 -25.64 2.59
CA LEU A 146 12.00 -25.01 3.71
C LEU A 146 12.42 -25.61 5.06
N SER A 147 12.62 -26.93 5.13
CA SER A 147 13.13 -27.58 6.34
C SER A 147 14.56 -27.11 6.67
N SER A 148 15.42 -26.93 5.67
CA SER A 148 16.78 -26.42 5.90
C SER A 148 16.80 -24.99 6.43
N GLN A 149 15.91 -24.12 5.92
CA GLN A 149 15.78 -22.73 6.38
C GLN A 149 15.19 -22.67 7.81
N ALA A 150 14.24 -23.55 8.13
CA ALA A 150 13.67 -23.64 9.47
C ALA A 150 14.73 -24.06 10.51
N SER A 151 15.58 -25.04 10.19
CA SER A 151 16.67 -25.46 11.09
C SER A 151 17.72 -24.36 11.31
N GLN A 152 18.03 -23.56 10.30
CA GLN A 152 18.96 -22.43 10.42
C GLN A 152 18.40 -21.31 11.32
N LEU A 153 17.11 -20.99 11.18
CA LEU A 153 16.41 -20.04 12.06
C LEU A 153 16.37 -20.53 13.51
N GLN A 154 16.16 -21.82 13.71
CA GLN A 154 16.07 -22.41 15.05
C GLN A 154 17.44 -22.41 15.74
N ALA A 155 18.53 -22.65 15.01
CA ALA A 155 19.90 -22.51 15.52
C ALA A 155 20.23 -21.04 15.87
N ALA A 156 19.77 -20.08 15.05
CA ALA A 156 19.95 -18.65 15.34
C ALA A 156 19.19 -18.23 16.60
N VAL A 157 17.96 -18.73 16.80
CA VAL A 157 17.16 -18.46 18.01
C VAL A 157 17.79 -19.09 19.26
N GLU A 158 18.34 -20.30 19.15
CA GLU A 158 19.02 -20.95 20.27
C GLU A 158 20.31 -20.22 20.68
N SER A 159 21.04 -19.67 19.69
CA SER A 159 22.22 -18.83 19.94
C SER A 159 21.90 -17.52 20.68
N LEU A 160 20.69 -17.00 20.50
CA LEU A 160 20.15 -15.83 21.21
C LEU A 160 19.59 -16.17 22.60
N ARG A 161 19.37 -17.47 22.88
CA ARG A 161 18.77 -17.97 24.12
C ARG A 161 19.78 -18.57 25.10
N ALA A 162 21.04 -18.71 24.70
CA ALA A 162 22.10 -19.17 25.59
C ALA A 162 22.29 -18.18 26.77
N PRO A 163 22.28 -18.64 28.04
CA PRO A 163 22.36 -17.77 29.20
C PRO A 163 23.78 -17.20 29.36
N ALA A 164 23.88 -15.87 29.44
CA ALA A 164 25.07 -15.19 29.95
C ALA A 164 25.23 -15.54 31.45
N ALA A 165 26.18 -16.42 31.75
CA ALA A 165 26.62 -16.64 33.12
C ALA A 165 27.46 -15.43 33.59
N GLY A 166 26.89 -14.59 34.46
CA GLY A 166 27.63 -13.58 35.21
C GLY A 166 26.82 -12.37 35.67
N SER A 167 26.30 -12.44 36.91
CA SER A 167 26.01 -11.38 37.91
C SER A 167 25.14 -10.13 37.55
N PRO A 168 24.40 -9.54 38.51
CA PRO A 168 23.25 -8.65 38.24
C PRO A 168 23.65 -7.20 37.86
N PRO A 169 22.70 -6.41 37.32
CA PRO A 169 23.00 -5.23 36.53
C PRO A 169 23.05 -3.96 37.37
N ASP A 170 24.19 -3.27 37.35
CA ASP A 170 24.23 -1.83 37.59
C ASP A 170 23.78 -1.14 36.29
N SER A 171 22.60 -0.51 36.35
CA SER A 171 22.16 0.63 35.53
C SER A 171 22.86 0.85 34.18
N GLY A 172 22.64 -0.07 33.23
CA GLY A 172 23.12 0.00 31.84
C GLY A 172 22.43 1.04 30.94
N TRP A 173 21.74 2.05 31.51
CA TRP A 173 21.21 3.20 30.78
C TRP A 173 22.26 4.32 30.58
N ALA A 174 23.51 4.09 30.98
CA ALA A 174 24.61 5.06 30.83
C ALA A 174 25.62 4.75 29.71
N SER A 175 25.45 3.70 28.88
CA SER A 175 26.46 3.31 27.85
C SER A 175 25.98 3.35 26.39
N PHE A 176 24.81 3.93 26.08
CA PHE A 176 24.48 4.29 24.69
C PHE A 176 25.05 5.65 24.25
N ALA A 177 25.91 6.27 25.06
CA ALA A 177 26.54 7.55 24.75
C ALA A 177 27.90 7.44 24.01
N ALA A 178 28.35 6.26 23.60
CA ALA A 178 29.68 6.13 22.99
C ALA A 178 29.83 4.97 21.99
N SER A 179 28.88 4.81 21.07
CA SER A 179 29.20 4.19 19.77
C SER A 179 28.63 5.07 18.67
N GLY A 180 29.49 5.85 18.01
CA GLY A 180 29.15 6.74 16.90
C GLY A 180 28.69 5.99 15.65
N ARG A 181 27.58 5.26 15.76
CA ARG A 181 26.83 4.73 14.63
C ARG A 181 25.70 5.71 14.35
N THR A 182 25.89 6.55 13.34
CA THR A 182 24.80 7.32 12.73
C THR A 182 23.66 6.36 12.40
N ALA A 183 22.43 6.73 12.75
CA ALA A 183 21.27 5.91 12.43
C ALA A 183 21.04 5.95 10.91
N THR A 184 21.09 4.81 10.22
CA THR A 184 20.85 4.78 8.77
C THR A 184 19.36 4.71 8.44
N LEU A 185 18.92 5.43 7.41
CA LEU A 185 17.54 5.36 6.93
C LEU A 185 17.23 3.97 6.36
N THR A 186 16.22 3.29 6.91
CA THR A 186 15.80 1.94 6.47
C THR A 186 14.36 1.94 5.94
N PRO A 187 14.01 1.05 4.98
CA PRO A 187 12.62 0.87 4.56
C PRO A 187 11.66 0.54 5.70
N GLU A 188 12.13 -0.18 6.72
CA GLU A 188 11.36 -0.55 7.91
C GLU A 188 11.02 0.66 8.78
N LEU A 189 11.95 1.62 8.87
CA LEU A 189 11.70 2.89 9.54
C LEU A 189 10.67 3.72 8.77
N VAL A 190 10.85 3.84 7.45
CA VAL A 190 9.91 4.56 6.58
C VAL A 190 8.52 3.93 6.62
N ALA A 191 8.39 2.60 6.60
CA ALA A 191 7.10 1.90 6.64
C ALA A 191 6.24 2.27 7.87
N ARG A 192 6.84 2.71 8.99
CA ARG A 192 6.12 3.16 10.19
C ARG A 192 5.37 4.49 9.97
N LEU A 193 5.82 5.32 9.02
CA LEU A 193 5.14 6.56 8.63
C LEU A 193 3.95 6.26 7.70
N PHE A 194 3.99 5.12 7.02
CA PHE A 194 3.07 4.74 5.94
C PHE A 194 1.96 3.75 6.38
N VAL A 195 1.74 3.62 7.69
CA VAL A 195 0.75 2.69 8.25
C VAL A 195 -0.68 3.10 7.86
N PRO A 196 -1.56 2.16 7.48
CA PRO A 196 -1.34 0.71 7.34
C PRO A 196 -1.25 0.20 5.88
N ALA A 197 -1.29 1.08 4.88
CA ALA A 197 -1.68 0.72 3.51
C ALA A 197 -0.50 0.44 2.55
N THR A 198 0.70 0.93 2.84
CA THR A 198 1.79 0.92 1.85
C THR A 198 2.58 -0.40 1.87
N PRO A 199 2.71 -1.12 0.74
CA PRO A 199 3.53 -2.32 0.65
C PRO A 199 5.02 -2.01 0.93
N ARG A 200 5.63 -2.75 1.85
CA ARG A 200 7.06 -2.60 2.17
C ARG A 200 7.98 -2.85 0.97
N GLY A 201 7.55 -3.69 0.03
CA GLY A 201 8.27 -3.93 -1.22
C GLY A 201 8.46 -2.66 -2.02
N ASN A 202 7.41 -1.83 -2.16
CA ASN A 202 7.47 -0.58 -2.89
C ASN A 202 8.43 0.42 -2.24
N ILE A 203 8.37 0.53 -0.91
CA ILE A 203 9.31 1.36 -0.14
C ILE A 203 10.75 0.92 -0.41
N ARG A 204 11.03 -0.39 -0.31
CA ARG A 204 12.37 -0.92 -0.58
C ARG A 204 12.86 -0.64 -2.00
N THR A 205 11.97 -0.72 -2.99
CA THR A 205 12.30 -0.47 -4.40
C THR A 205 12.57 1.00 -4.68
N HIS A 206 11.76 1.91 -4.11
CA HIS A 206 11.73 3.31 -4.55
C HIS A 206 12.43 4.29 -3.60
N LEU A 207 12.62 3.93 -2.32
CA LEU A 207 13.29 4.79 -1.35
C LEU A 207 14.72 5.20 -1.76
N PRO A 208 15.56 4.32 -2.33
CA PRO A 208 16.89 4.71 -2.77
C PRO A 208 16.88 5.85 -3.79
N SER A 209 15.95 5.82 -4.75
CA SER A 209 15.80 6.85 -5.78
C SER A 209 15.39 8.22 -5.21
N ILE A 210 14.55 8.23 -4.16
CA ILE A 210 14.14 9.46 -3.48
C ILE A 210 15.31 10.07 -2.73
N VAL A 211 16.07 9.23 -2.03
CA VAL A 211 17.27 9.63 -1.30
C VAL A 211 18.35 10.16 -2.26
N GLU A 212 18.57 9.47 -3.38
CA GLU A 212 19.49 9.91 -4.43
C GLU A 212 19.09 11.27 -5.01
N GLY A 213 17.79 11.47 -5.28
CA GLY A 213 17.26 12.76 -5.73
C GLY A 213 17.52 13.87 -4.71
N LEU A 214 17.23 13.64 -3.43
CA LEU A 214 17.49 14.62 -2.37
C LEU A 214 18.97 14.98 -2.28
N ARG A 215 19.88 14.00 -2.38
CA ARG A 215 21.33 14.24 -2.41
C ARG A 215 21.75 15.04 -3.63
N ALA A 216 21.21 14.74 -4.80
CA ALA A 216 21.54 15.44 -6.05
C ALA A 216 21.16 16.94 -6.02
N CYS A 217 20.18 17.31 -5.19
CA CYS A 217 19.77 18.69 -4.98
C CYS A 217 20.32 19.33 -3.69
N ASP A 218 21.29 18.69 -3.01
CA ASP A 218 21.83 19.13 -1.71
C ASP A 218 20.78 19.27 -0.58
N LEU A 219 19.69 18.49 -0.66
CA LEU A 219 18.57 18.45 0.30
C LEU A 219 18.58 17.19 1.19
N ALA A 220 19.75 16.57 1.39
CA ALA A 220 19.89 15.34 2.17
C ALA A 220 19.88 15.59 3.69
N ASP A 221 18.88 16.32 4.17
CA ASP A 221 18.63 16.56 5.58
C ASP A 221 17.27 16.02 6.02
N ARG A 222 17.09 15.88 7.33
CA ARG A 222 15.89 15.30 7.92
C ARG A 222 14.62 16.05 7.55
N GLU A 223 14.64 17.39 7.50
CA GLU A 223 13.43 18.17 7.22
C GLU A 223 12.96 17.91 5.80
N MET A 224 13.87 17.94 4.83
CA MET A 224 13.56 17.70 3.42
C MET A 224 13.19 16.23 3.15
N LEU A 225 13.82 15.27 3.84
CA LEU A 225 13.38 13.88 3.82
C LEU A 225 11.93 13.74 4.31
N LEU A 226 11.59 14.37 5.44
CA LEU A 226 10.23 14.32 5.98
C LEU A 226 9.22 15.00 5.04
N MET A 227 9.59 16.11 4.42
CA MET A 227 8.78 16.75 3.38
C MET A 227 8.55 15.85 2.18
N ALA A 228 9.59 15.18 1.67
CA ALA A 228 9.49 14.24 0.57
C ALA A 228 8.56 13.06 0.90
N LEU A 229 8.79 12.38 2.03
CA LEU A 229 7.99 11.24 2.47
C LEU A 229 6.53 11.63 2.74
N ALA A 230 6.29 12.77 3.39
CA ALA A 230 4.94 13.27 3.64
C ALA A 230 4.21 13.63 2.33
N THR A 231 4.93 14.20 1.35
CA THR A 231 4.40 14.47 0.01
C THR A 231 3.99 13.18 -0.67
N ILE A 232 4.87 12.18 -0.70
CA ILE A 232 4.57 10.86 -1.27
C ILE A 232 3.35 10.25 -0.60
N ARG A 233 3.22 10.31 0.73
CA ARG A 233 2.03 9.78 1.42
C ARG A 233 0.73 10.47 0.96
N ALA A 234 0.80 11.76 0.67
CA ALA A 234 -0.37 12.53 0.26
C ALA A 234 -0.79 12.24 -1.18
N GLU A 235 0.17 12.05 -2.08
CA GLU A 235 -0.05 11.93 -3.52
C GLU A 235 -0.07 10.48 -4.01
N SER A 236 0.85 9.65 -3.53
CA SER A 236 0.99 8.23 -3.88
C SER A 236 1.16 7.39 -2.62
N GLU A 237 0.04 7.06 -1.99
CA GLU A 237 -0.01 6.23 -0.78
C GLU A 237 0.59 4.83 -1.00
N ALA A 238 0.65 4.34 -2.24
CA ALA A 238 1.32 3.08 -2.58
C ALA A 238 2.85 3.18 -2.60
N PHE A 239 3.44 4.38 -2.52
CA PHE A 239 4.88 4.64 -2.63
C PHE A 239 5.44 4.22 -3.99
N VAL A 240 4.67 4.45 -5.07
CA VAL A 240 5.03 4.12 -6.45
C VAL A 240 4.82 5.35 -7.31
N PRO A 241 5.72 5.68 -8.25
CA PRO A 241 5.44 6.71 -9.23
C PRO A 241 4.31 6.23 -10.16
N ILE A 242 3.24 7.00 -10.27
CA ILE A 242 2.04 6.60 -11.01
C ILE A 242 1.56 7.70 -11.95
N ASP A 243 0.89 7.27 -13.01
CA ASP A 243 0.05 8.15 -13.82
C ASP A 243 -1.17 8.61 -13.02
N GLU A 244 -1.57 9.85 -13.24
CA GLU A 244 -2.89 10.33 -12.87
C GLU A 244 -3.96 9.47 -13.56
N PHE A 245 -5.01 9.11 -12.82
CA PHE A 245 -6.14 8.38 -13.39
C PHE A 245 -7.12 9.33 -14.08
N GLN A 246 -7.81 8.82 -15.09
CA GLN A 246 -8.91 9.56 -15.71
C GLN A 246 -10.02 9.80 -14.68
N SER A 247 -10.53 11.02 -14.64
CA SER A 247 -11.57 11.45 -13.73
C SER A 247 -12.41 12.54 -14.38
N ARG A 248 -13.58 12.85 -13.80
CA ARG A 248 -14.41 13.99 -14.23
C ARG A 248 -13.69 15.35 -14.20
N TYR A 249 -12.60 15.46 -13.44
CA TYR A 249 -11.84 16.70 -13.25
C TYR A 249 -10.79 16.94 -14.33
N ASN A 250 -10.30 15.87 -14.96
CA ASN A 250 -9.32 15.95 -16.04
C ASN A 250 -9.92 15.54 -17.41
N THR A 251 -11.05 14.85 -17.43
CA THR A 251 -11.68 14.30 -18.64
C THR A 251 -13.15 14.72 -18.72
N GLU A 252 -13.56 15.20 -19.88
CA GLU A 252 -14.96 15.46 -20.26
C GLU A 252 -15.41 14.53 -21.39
N ARG A 253 -14.66 14.46 -22.49
CA ARG A 253 -15.00 13.69 -23.70
C ARG A 253 -13.89 12.74 -24.07
N GLU A 254 -12.67 13.26 -24.18
CA GLU A 254 -11.46 12.47 -24.48
C GLU A 254 -10.54 12.47 -23.26
N PRO A 255 -9.74 11.40 -23.04
CA PRO A 255 -8.85 11.31 -21.88
C PRO A 255 -7.98 12.56 -21.72
N PHE A 256 -8.10 13.22 -20.57
CA PHE A 256 -7.35 14.44 -20.21
C PHE A 256 -7.64 15.68 -21.07
N ASP A 257 -8.73 15.71 -21.85
CA ASP A 257 -9.10 16.85 -22.69
C ASP A 257 -9.36 18.16 -21.90
N ARG A 258 -9.67 18.07 -20.60
CA ARG A 258 -9.77 19.28 -19.77
C ARG A 258 -8.42 19.97 -19.57
N TYR A 259 -7.31 19.31 -19.86
CA TYR A 259 -5.97 19.88 -19.80
C TYR A 259 -5.48 20.38 -21.17
N ASP A 260 -6.25 20.24 -22.25
CA ASP A 260 -5.81 20.71 -23.56
C ASP A 260 -5.80 22.25 -23.69
N PRO A 261 -5.01 22.83 -24.62
CA PRO A 261 -4.81 24.29 -24.78
C PRO A 261 -6.09 25.15 -24.85
N GLY A 262 -7.20 24.57 -25.31
CA GLY A 262 -8.48 25.26 -25.45
C GLY A 262 -9.20 25.54 -24.12
N THR A 263 -8.75 24.97 -23.02
CA THR A 263 -9.38 25.12 -21.70
C THR A 263 -8.63 26.14 -20.83
N GLU A 264 -9.29 26.64 -19.79
CA GLU A 264 -8.62 27.47 -18.78
C GLU A 264 -7.44 26.73 -18.14
N LYS A 265 -7.66 25.45 -17.79
CA LYS A 265 -6.63 24.65 -17.14
C LYS A 265 -5.45 24.34 -18.04
N GLY A 266 -5.68 24.05 -19.33
CA GLY A 266 -4.59 23.81 -20.28
C GLY A 266 -3.69 25.03 -20.46
N ARG A 267 -4.27 26.24 -20.46
CA ARG A 267 -3.49 27.49 -20.49
C ARG A 267 -2.63 27.67 -19.24
N GLU A 268 -3.13 27.36 -18.05
CA GLU A 268 -2.34 27.38 -16.81
C GLU A 268 -1.19 26.35 -16.81
N LEU A 269 -1.40 25.23 -17.50
CA LEU A 269 -0.44 24.14 -17.62
C LEU A 269 0.59 24.34 -18.75
N GLY A 270 0.45 25.41 -19.53
CA GLY A 270 1.30 25.70 -20.68
C GLY A 270 1.10 24.78 -21.87
N ASN A 271 -0.03 24.06 -21.90
CA ASN A 271 -0.35 23.16 -23.00
C ASN A 271 -0.74 24.00 -24.23
N ILE A 272 -0.19 23.66 -25.39
CA ILE A 272 -0.28 24.46 -26.62
C ILE A 272 -0.72 23.64 -27.84
N GLU A 273 -0.60 22.32 -27.80
CA GLU A 273 -1.00 21.41 -28.87
C GLU A 273 -2.21 20.56 -28.44
N PRO A 274 -3.17 20.24 -29.34
CA PRO A 274 -4.20 19.26 -29.05
C PRO A 274 -3.60 17.91 -28.63
N GLY A 275 -4.13 17.29 -27.57
CA GLY A 275 -3.59 16.06 -26.99
C GLY A 275 -2.47 16.28 -25.96
N ASP A 276 -2.04 17.53 -25.72
CA ASP A 276 -1.10 17.86 -24.65
C ASP A 276 -1.62 17.48 -23.27
N GLY A 277 -2.93 17.54 -23.06
CA GLY A 277 -3.54 17.13 -21.81
C GLY A 277 -3.21 15.67 -21.47
N ALA A 278 -3.35 14.77 -22.43
CA ALA A 278 -3.01 13.35 -22.27
C ALA A 278 -1.50 13.11 -22.24
N ARG A 279 -0.75 13.83 -23.10
CA ARG A 279 0.71 13.71 -23.18
C ARG A 279 1.39 14.13 -21.88
N PHE A 280 0.98 15.25 -21.29
CA PHE A 280 1.54 15.87 -20.08
C PHE A 280 0.62 15.74 -18.86
N LYS A 281 -0.13 14.65 -18.76
CA LYS A 281 -0.89 14.27 -17.55
C LYS A 281 0.00 14.12 -16.32
N GLY A 282 -0.59 14.10 -15.12
CA GLY A 282 0.14 13.91 -13.87
C GLY A 282 0.95 12.62 -13.83
N ARG A 283 2.23 12.70 -13.43
CA ARG A 283 3.14 11.55 -13.28
C ARG A 283 4.06 11.63 -12.07
N GLY A 284 4.61 10.48 -11.67
CA GLY A 284 5.63 10.39 -10.64
C GLY A 284 5.10 10.59 -9.21
N PHE A 285 6.02 10.77 -8.27
CA PHE A 285 5.71 10.91 -6.84
C PHE A 285 4.95 12.19 -6.48
N VAL A 286 5.13 13.25 -7.27
CA VAL A 286 4.56 14.58 -7.01
C VAL A 286 3.44 14.95 -7.97
N GLN A 287 3.05 14.07 -8.90
CA GLN A 287 2.07 14.35 -9.95
C GLN A 287 2.47 15.57 -10.81
N LEU A 288 3.62 15.47 -11.47
CA LEU A 288 4.09 16.46 -12.44
C LEU A 288 3.09 16.55 -13.61
N THR A 289 2.45 17.72 -13.80
CA THR A 289 1.39 17.93 -14.80
C THR A 289 1.64 19.20 -15.62
N GLY A 290 1.38 19.13 -16.92
CA GLY A 290 1.43 20.26 -17.85
C GLY A 290 2.77 20.48 -18.53
N ARG A 291 2.74 20.82 -19.81
CA ARG A 291 3.93 21.01 -20.66
C ARG A 291 4.95 21.97 -20.05
N ASP A 292 4.51 23.07 -19.43
CA ASP A 292 5.42 24.03 -18.80
C ASP A 292 6.25 23.38 -17.69
N ASN A 293 5.61 22.55 -16.86
CA ASN A 293 6.31 21.86 -15.78
C ASN A 293 7.24 20.77 -16.30
N TYR A 294 6.82 19.99 -17.31
CA TYR A 294 7.68 18.99 -17.95
C TYR A 294 8.91 19.64 -18.58
N THR A 295 8.74 20.77 -19.26
CA THR A 295 9.83 21.54 -19.86
C THR A 295 10.78 22.09 -18.80
N ARG A 296 10.23 22.79 -17.80
CA ARG A 296 11.03 23.46 -16.76
C ARG A 296 11.77 22.47 -15.89
N ILE A 297 11.08 21.47 -15.34
CA ILE A 297 11.71 20.49 -14.44
C ILE A 297 12.67 19.59 -15.22
N GLY A 298 12.29 19.15 -16.43
CA GLY A 298 13.18 18.36 -17.30
C GLY A 298 14.49 19.07 -17.57
N GLY A 299 14.45 20.36 -17.93
CA GLY A 299 15.65 21.17 -18.10
C GLY A 299 16.50 21.33 -16.84
N GLN A 300 15.87 21.43 -15.66
CA GLN A 300 16.58 21.54 -14.38
C GLN A 300 17.31 20.25 -13.99
N ILE A 301 16.73 19.08 -14.28
CA ILE A 301 17.31 17.77 -13.95
C ILE A 301 18.13 17.17 -15.12
N GLY A 302 18.18 17.84 -16.26
CA GLY A 302 18.90 17.39 -17.46
C GLY A 302 18.24 16.24 -18.22
N GLU A 303 16.91 16.07 -18.11
CA GLU A 303 16.15 15.00 -18.75
C GLU A 303 15.14 15.57 -19.77
N ASP A 304 15.02 14.95 -20.94
CA ASP A 304 14.05 15.36 -21.97
C ASP A 304 12.64 14.82 -21.68
N LEU A 305 11.98 15.43 -20.69
CA LEU A 305 10.61 15.07 -20.31
C LEU A 305 9.56 15.55 -21.32
N VAL A 306 9.90 16.46 -22.25
CA VAL A 306 8.96 16.91 -23.28
C VAL A 306 8.90 15.89 -24.42
N GLY A 307 10.06 15.40 -24.85
CA GLY A 307 10.19 14.31 -25.82
C GLY A 307 9.73 12.96 -25.28
N GLN A 308 10.05 12.66 -24.01
CA GLN A 308 9.79 11.37 -23.36
C GLN A 308 9.09 11.55 -22.00
N PRO A 309 7.81 11.99 -21.97
CA PRO A 309 7.10 12.30 -20.73
C PRO A 309 6.89 11.10 -19.80
N GLU A 310 6.89 9.88 -20.32
CA GLU A 310 6.81 8.63 -19.55
C GLU A 310 7.99 8.42 -18.59
N LEU A 311 9.15 9.05 -18.86
CA LEU A 311 10.30 9.02 -17.96
C LEU A 311 9.97 9.58 -16.57
N ALA A 312 8.97 10.45 -16.44
CA ALA A 312 8.52 10.96 -15.15
C ALA A 312 7.96 9.86 -14.20
N ASN A 313 7.68 8.65 -14.71
CA ASN A 313 7.34 7.48 -13.90
C ASN A 313 8.51 6.52 -13.64
N ASP A 314 9.66 6.72 -14.28
CA ASP A 314 10.87 5.98 -13.90
C ASP A 314 11.23 6.35 -12.46
N SER A 315 11.57 5.36 -11.64
CA SER A 315 11.76 5.60 -10.21
C SER A 315 12.88 6.58 -9.91
N ARG A 316 13.99 6.53 -10.66
CA ARG A 316 15.15 7.41 -10.46
C ARG A 316 14.78 8.84 -10.84
N ILE A 317 14.19 9.00 -12.03
CA ILE A 317 13.78 10.31 -12.55
C ILE A 317 12.66 10.91 -11.70
N ALA A 318 11.68 10.12 -11.26
CA ALA A 318 10.62 10.57 -10.35
C ALA A 318 11.18 11.07 -8.99
N GLY A 319 12.24 10.43 -8.49
CA GLY A 319 12.97 10.87 -7.29
C GLY A 319 13.65 12.23 -7.50
N LEU A 320 14.33 12.41 -8.63
CA LEU A 320 14.93 13.71 -9.02
C LEU A 320 13.88 14.80 -9.21
N ILE A 321 12.76 14.50 -9.88
CA ILE A 321 11.64 15.43 -10.06
C ILE A 321 11.13 15.90 -8.70
N LEU A 322 10.88 14.98 -7.76
CA LEU A 322 10.42 15.32 -6.42
C LEU A 322 11.42 16.24 -5.70
N ALA A 323 12.70 15.86 -5.69
CA ALA A 323 13.73 16.65 -5.04
C ALA A 323 13.90 18.04 -5.68
N GLN A 324 13.87 18.14 -7.00
CA GLN A 324 13.96 19.42 -7.71
C GLN A 324 12.76 20.33 -7.42
N PHE A 325 11.55 19.75 -7.25
CA PHE A 325 10.39 20.52 -6.81
C PHE A 325 10.56 21.10 -5.40
N LEU A 326 11.12 20.32 -4.48
CA LEU A 326 11.46 20.79 -3.13
C LEU A 326 12.54 21.88 -3.19
N ALA A 327 13.60 21.68 -3.98
CA ALA A 327 14.70 22.63 -4.14
C ALA A 327 14.20 23.99 -4.66
N ASN A 328 13.32 23.98 -5.67
CA ASN A 328 12.71 25.20 -6.21
C ASN A 328 11.88 25.98 -5.18
N ASN A 329 11.50 25.37 -4.05
CA ASN A 329 10.67 25.97 -3.01
C ASN A 329 11.34 25.97 -1.62
N GLU A 330 12.62 25.60 -1.53
CA GLU A 330 13.28 25.23 -0.28
C GLU A 330 13.14 26.31 0.78
N ASP A 331 13.55 27.55 0.47
CA ASP A 331 13.52 28.67 1.41
C ASP A 331 12.14 28.85 2.04
N THR A 332 11.09 28.79 1.22
CA THR A 332 9.74 28.98 1.75
C THR A 332 9.27 27.77 2.54
N ILE A 333 9.62 26.55 2.12
CA ILE A 333 9.31 25.35 2.87
C ILE A 333 9.97 25.43 4.25
N ARG A 334 11.27 25.71 4.33
CA ARG A 334 12.00 25.80 5.60
C ARG A 334 11.44 26.89 6.52
N VAL A 335 11.13 28.07 5.99
CA VAL A 335 10.49 29.14 6.78
C VAL A 335 9.14 28.66 7.36
N ALA A 336 8.31 28.00 6.55
CA ALA A 336 7.03 27.48 7.00
C ALA A 336 7.20 26.36 8.05
N LEU A 337 8.17 25.46 7.86
CA LEU A 337 8.49 24.39 8.82
C LEU A 337 8.98 24.94 10.16
N ALA A 338 9.84 25.96 10.14
CA ALA A 338 10.33 26.64 11.35
C ALA A 338 9.19 27.29 12.17
N GLN A 339 8.11 27.69 11.49
CA GLN A 339 6.91 28.25 12.11
C GLN A 339 5.86 27.18 12.49
N GLY A 340 6.12 25.91 12.17
CA GLY A 340 5.16 24.81 12.34
C GLY A 340 3.97 24.85 11.36
N ASP A 341 4.04 25.65 10.31
CA ASP A 341 2.98 25.79 9.30
C ASP A 341 3.11 24.76 8.17
N LEU A 342 2.75 23.51 8.50
CA LEU A 342 2.75 22.40 7.54
C LEU A 342 1.80 22.64 6.35
N ARG A 343 0.74 23.46 6.52
CA ARG A 343 -0.19 23.74 5.42
C ARG A 343 0.49 24.59 4.36
N SER A 344 1.17 25.65 4.78
CA SER A 344 1.92 26.51 3.87
C SER A 344 3.08 25.77 3.23
N ALA A 345 3.82 24.95 3.98
CA ALA A 345 4.89 24.10 3.44
C ALA A 345 4.36 23.18 2.33
N ARG A 346 3.26 22.45 2.59
CA ARG A 346 2.65 21.56 1.59
C ARG A 346 2.14 22.29 0.35
N ARG A 347 1.49 23.44 0.53
CA ARG A 347 0.91 24.21 -0.58
C ARG A 347 1.98 24.61 -1.61
N ARG A 348 3.24 24.79 -1.21
CA ARG A 348 4.34 25.09 -2.13
C ARG A 348 4.75 23.92 -3.02
N VAL A 349 4.51 22.69 -2.58
CA VAL A 349 4.88 21.50 -3.35
C VAL A 349 3.77 21.11 -4.31
N ASN A 350 2.51 21.05 -3.86
CA ASN A 350 1.41 20.49 -4.66
C ASN A 350 0.16 21.38 -4.76
N GLY A 351 0.22 22.65 -4.32
CA GLY A 351 -0.82 23.68 -4.53
C GLY A 351 -2.17 23.47 -3.82
N GLY A 352 -2.55 22.25 -3.46
CA GLY A 352 -3.87 21.90 -2.93
C GLY A 352 -3.92 21.58 -1.43
N SER A 353 -5.15 21.49 -0.90
CA SER A 353 -5.44 21.03 0.48
C SER A 353 -5.85 19.56 0.54
N HIS A 354 -6.22 18.93 -0.59
CA HIS A 354 -6.58 17.52 -0.67
C HIS A 354 -5.42 16.64 -0.25
N GLY A 355 -5.59 15.76 0.75
CA GLY A 355 -4.52 14.91 1.26
C GLY A 355 -3.66 15.53 2.36
N PHE A 356 -3.97 16.74 2.84
CA PHE A 356 -3.22 17.39 3.93
C PHE A 356 -3.19 16.56 5.22
N ASP A 357 -4.27 15.88 5.58
CA ASP A 357 -4.30 15.06 6.80
C ASP A 357 -3.32 13.89 6.71
N ARG A 358 -3.22 13.24 5.54
CA ARG A 358 -2.24 12.18 5.26
C ARG A 358 -0.81 12.71 5.28
N PHE A 359 -0.59 13.88 4.68
CA PHE A 359 0.69 14.58 4.72
C PHE A 359 1.12 14.84 6.17
N LYS A 360 0.26 15.48 6.96
CA LYS A 360 0.53 15.86 8.35
C LYS A 360 0.78 14.64 9.21
N ASP A 361 -0.04 13.59 9.08
CA ASP A 361 0.13 12.35 9.83
C ASP A 361 1.50 11.69 9.57
N ALA A 362 1.92 11.60 8.30
CA ALA A 362 3.22 11.06 7.94
C ALA A 362 4.38 11.94 8.45
N TYR A 363 4.25 13.26 8.32
CA TYR A 363 5.26 14.21 8.81
C TYR A 363 5.44 14.11 10.32
N ASP A 364 4.33 14.13 11.08
CA ASP A 364 4.34 14.02 12.54
C ASP A 364 4.88 12.67 13.01
N LYS A 365 4.53 11.57 12.32
CA LYS A 365 5.12 10.24 12.60
C LYS A 365 6.60 10.24 12.33
N GLY A 366 7.05 10.87 11.25
CA GLY A 366 8.45 10.99 10.91
C GLY A 366 9.24 11.80 11.95
N LEU A 367 8.70 12.93 12.40
CA LEU A 367 9.30 13.72 13.48
C LEU A 367 9.49 12.93 14.79
N ARG A 368 8.60 11.97 15.09
CA ARG A 368 8.71 11.12 16.29
C ARG A 368 9.65 9.94 16.13
N ASN A 369 9.77 9.38 14.92
CA ASN A 369 10.42 8.09 14.70
C ASN A 369 11.78 8.19 13.99
N ILE A 370 11.99 9.17 13.13
CA ILE A 370 13.26 9.36 12.40
C ILE A 370 14.18 10.22 13.27
N PRO A 371 15.37 9.74 13.68
CA PRO A 371 16.32 10.50 14.48
C PRO A 371 16.83 11.77 13.78
N VAL A 372 17.35 12.72 14.57
CA VAL A 372 17.90 13.99 14.05
C VAL A 372 19.22 13.78 13.30
N ASP A 373 20.02 12.82 13.76
CA ASP A 373 21.32 12.41 13.24
C ASP A 373 21.22 11.27 12.20
N ILE A 374 20.06 11.14 11.55
CA ILE A 374 19.86 10.13 10.51
C ILE A 374 20.80 10.39 9.33
N GLU A 375 21.49 9.35 8.89
CA GLU A 375 22.30 9.37 7.67
C GLU A 375 21.38 9.11 6.47
N ILE A 376 21.33 10.09 5.56
CA ILE A 376 20.44 10.11 4.39
C ILE A 376 21.20 9.72 3.15
#